data_AF-A0AAU6NW63-F1
#
_entry.id   AF-A0AAU6NW63-F1
#
_cell.length_a   1.000
_cell.length_b   1.000
_cell.length_c   1.000
_cell.angle_alpha   90.00
_cell.angle_beta   90.00
_cell.angle_gamma   90.00
#
_symmetry.space_group_name_H-M   'P 1'
#
loop_
_entity.id
_entity.type
_entity.pdbx_description
1 polymer ?
#
loop_
_entity_poly.entity_id
_entity_poly.type
_entity_poly.pdbx_seq_one_letter_code
_entity_poly.pdbx_strand_id
1 'polypeptide(L)'
;MKSKGKLFSILIVIFFLWSCATSMTPSEVNNLLPTLTNTTFYNKPQAIKALKNNKCSVLVKGRSYVAPIGTTVKNDLKNAAYGIDEWVKIDGGNAYSLVNYKWVTVDHNGSTQLHVDFDTMLCK
;
A
#
# COMPACT_ATOMS: atom_id res chain seq x y z
N MET A 1 -61.34 -22.23 10.12
CA MET A 1 -60.24 -22.27 9.14
C MET A 1 -59.80 -20.82 8.90
N LYS A 2 -58.69 -20.37 9.50
CA LYS A 2 -58.17 -19.00 9.36
C LYS A 2 -56.68 -19.08 9.03
N SER A 3 -56.33 -18.40 7.94
CA SER A 3 -55.08 -18.52 7.18
C SER A 3 -53.82 -18.26 8.02
N LYS A 4 -52.82 -19.13 7.87
CA LYS A 4 -51.45 -18.95 8.36
C LYS A 4 -50.69 -18.03 7.39
N GLY A 5 -49.82 -17.17 7.93
CA GLY A 5 -48.54 -16.88 7.28
C GLY A 5 -48.14 -15.41 7.15
N LYS A 6 -46.84 -15.22 7.40
CA LYS A 6 -45.98 -14.09 7.01
C LYS A 6 -45.95 -12.91 7.99
N LEU A 7 -45.27 -13.13 9.10
CA LEU A 7 -44.60 -12.06 9.86
C LEU A 7 -43.12 -12.40 10.10
N PHE A 8 -42.46 -12.87 9.03
CA PHE A 8 -41.00 -13.02 8.95
C PHE A 8 -40.55 -12.25 7.71
N SER A 9 -40.54 -10.92 7.81
CA SER A 9 -40.04 -10.06 6.74
C SER A 9 -39.39 -8.80 7.30
N ILE A 10 -38.52 -8.99 8.29
CA ILE A 10 -37.49 -8.00 8.63
C ILE A 10 -36.15 -8.76 8.67
N LEU A 11 -35.83 -9.43 7.55
CA LEU A 11 -34.51 -10.00 7.35
C LEU A 11 -33.68 -8.96 6.58
N ILE A 12 -32.85 -8.24 7.33
CA ILE A 12 -31.45 -7.98 6.96
C ILE A 12 -31.27 -7.47 5.52
N VAL A 13 -31.61 -6.20 5.29
CA VAL A 13 -31.00 -5.41 4.20
C VAL A 13 -29.93 -4.51 4.83
N ILE A 14 -28.96 -5.13 5.49
CA ILE A 14 -27.64 -4.53 5.72
C ILE A 14 -26.70 -5.27 4.78
N PHE A 15 -27.06 -5.29 3.49
CA PHE A 15 -26.16 -5.76 2.46
C PHE A 15 -25.41 -4.54 1.92
N PHE A 16 -24.13 -4.45 2.34
CA PHE A 16 -23.06 -3.91 1.51
C PHE A 16 -23.17 -2.42 1.16
N LEU A 17 -23.03 -1.55 2.18
CA LEU A 17 -22.28 -0.32 1.98
C LEU A 17 -20.80 -0.70 1.85
N TRP A 18 -20.43 -1.37 0.75
CA TRP A 18 -19.04 -1.44 0.31
C TRP A 18 -18.68 -0.02 -0.10
N SER A 19 -18.15 0.73 0.86
CA SER A 19 -17.51 2.01 0.62
C SER A 19 -16.50 1.80 -0.51
N CYS A 20 -16.75 2.46 -1.64
CA CYS A 20 -15.78 2.63 -2.71
C CYS A 20 -14.67 3.56 -2.20
N ALA A 21 -13.93 3.13 -1.17
CA ALA A 21 -12.76 3.83 -0.72
C ALA A 21 -11.74 3.74 -1.86
N THR A 22 -11.40 4.88 -2.46
CA THR A 22 -10.43 4.98 -3.55
C THR A 22 -9.00 5.22 -3.03
N SER A 23 -8.81 5.19 -1.71
CA SER A 23 -7.52 5.42 -1.05
C SER A 23 -7.46 4.81 0.35
N MET A 24 -6.26 4.85 0.95
CA MET A 24 -5.97 4.48 2.34
C MET A 24 -5.35 5.66 3.09
N THR A 25 -5.56 5.69 4.41
CA THR A 25 -4.90 6.64 5.32
C THR A 25 -3.39 6.36 5.44
N PRO A 26 -2.59 7.35 5.88
CA PRO A 26 -1.16 7.15 6.11
C PRO A 26 -0.82 6.02 7.06
N SER A 27 -1.62 5.81 8.11
CA SER A 27 -1.39 4.73 9.07
C SER A 27 -1.66 3.36 8.43
N GLU A 28 -2.72 3.23 7.64
CA GLU A 28 -3.03 1.99 6.93
C GLU A 28 -1.93 1.63 5.92
N VAL A 29 -1.46 2.62 5.13
CA VAL A 29 -0.37 2.39 4.18
C VAL A 29 0.92 1.98 4.90
N ASN A 30 1.32 2.70 5.94
CA ASN A 30 2.54 2.40 6.69
C ASN A 30 2.49 1.05 7.41
N ASN A 31 1.31 0.54 7.74
CA ASN A 31 1.16 -0.76 8.38
C ASN A 31 1.05 -1.91 7.37
N LEU A 32 0.37 -1.69 6.24
CA LEU A 32 0.06 -2.75 5.29
C LEU A 32 1.13 -2.93 4.21
N LEU A 33 1.65 -1.83 3.64
CA LEU A 33 2.64 -1.91 2.56
C LEU A 33 3.86 -2.77 2.94
N PRO A 34 4.46 -2.62 4.15
CA PRO A 34 5.61 -3.43 4.55
C PRO A 34 5.33 -4.93 4.65
N THR A 35 4.07 -5.32 4.88
CA THR A 35 3.69 -6.74 4.94
C THR A 35 3.49 -7.36 3.56
N LEU A 36 3.48 -6.54 2.51
CA LEU A 36 3.28 -6.96 1.13
C LEU A 36 4.59 -6.98 0.34
N THR A 37 5.67 -6.40 0.86
CA THR A 37 7.02 -6.43 0.30
C THR A 37 7.80 -7.64 0.83
N ASN A 38 8.67 -8.21 0.00
CA ASN A 38 9.67 -9.20 0.43
C ASN A 38 10.94 -8.53 0.96
N THR A 39 11.13 -7.25 0.63
CA THR A 39 12.25 -6.43 1.08
C THR A 39 12.04 -5.90 2.50
N THR A 40 13.12 -5.74 3.26
CA THR A 40 13.05 -5.18 4.62
C THR A 40 12.62 -3.71 4.60
N PHE A 41 11.53 -3.38 5.28
CA PHE A 41 11.09 -2.00 5.44
C PHE A 41 11.75 -1.32 6.64
N TYR A 42 12.24 -0.10 6.43
CA TYR A 42 12.65 0.82 7.49
C TYR A 42 11.74 2.05 7.46
N ASN A 43 11.00 2.29 8.54
CA ASN A 43 10.34 3.57 8.71
C ASN A 43 11.36 4.71 8.86
N LYS A 44 10.93 5.96 8.68
CA LYS A 44 11.84 7.12 8.63
C LYS A 44 12.77 7.23 9.87
N PRO A 45 12.30 7.13 11.13
CA PRO A 45 13.19 7.09 12.28
C PRO A 45 14.18 5.91 12.27
N GLN A 46 13.74 4.72 11.90
CA GLN A 46 14.59 3.53 11.81
C GLN A 46 15.66 3.69 10.74
N ALA A 47 15.31 4.19 9.55
CA ALA A 47 16.23 4.46 8.46
C ALA A 47 17.32 5.46 8.88
N ILE A 48 16.93 6.60 9.49
CA ILE A 48 17.88 7.60 9.99
C ILE A 48 18.85 6.98 11.00
N LYS A 49 18.34 6.20 11.95
CA LYS A 49 19.17 5.53 12.97
C LYS A 49 20.12 4.51 12.34
N ALA A 50 19.65 3.72 11.37
CA ALA A 50 20.44 2.70 10.72
C ALA A 50 21.56 3.31 9.85
N LEU A 51 21.29 4.41 9.15
CA LEU A 51 22.29 5.17 8.40
C LEU A 51 23.34 5.79 9.33
N LYS A 52 22.93 6.46 10.41
CA LYS A 52 23.85 7.06 11.40
C LYS A 52 24.77 6.04 12.06
N ASN A 53 24.26 4.83 12.29
CA ASN A 53 25.01 3.75 12.91
C ASN A 53 25.80 2.88 11.91
N ASN A 54 25.91 3.30 10.65
CA ASN A 54 26.57 2.55 9.57
C ASN A 54 26.05 1.11 9.38
N LYS A 55 24.80 0.85 9.81
CA LYS A 55 24.13 -0.45 9.59
C LYS A 55 23.52 -0.53 8.20
N CYS A 56 23.19 0.60 7.61
CA CYS A 56 22.68 0.69 6.25
C CYS A 56 23.42 1.77 5.46
N SER A 57 23.35 1.66 4.15
CA SER A 57 23.72 2.69 3.18
C SER A 57 22.55 2.89 2.22
N VAL A 58 22.32 4.14 1.79
CA VAL A 58 21.37 4.41 0.72
C VAL A 58 22.05 4.13 -0.61
N LEU A 59 21.40 3.35 -1.47
CA LEU A 59 21.87 3.05 -2.82
C LEU A 59 21.31 4.08 -3.80
N VAL A 60 19.98 4.24 -3.81
CA VAL A 60 19.28 5.24 -4.63
C VAL A 60 18.27 5.98 -3.78
N LYS A 61 18.27 7.31 -3.90
CA LYS A 61 17.32 8.19 -3.19
C LYS A 61 16.11 8.51 -4.07
N GLY A 62 14.94 8.56 -3.45
CA GLY A 62 13.73 9.12 -4.04
C GLY A 62 13.31 8.44 -5.34
N ARG A 63 13.46 7.11 -5.44
CA ARG A 63 12.88 6.35 -6.55
C ARG A 63 11.38 6.59 -6.56
N SER A 64 10.87 7.03 -7.70
CA SER A 64 9.43 7.17 -7.91
C SER A 64 8.93 5.99 -8.72
N TYR A 65 7.86 5.37 -8.25
CA TYR A 65 7.20 4.27 -8.94
C TYR A 65 5.68 4.52 -8.98
N VAL A 66 5.13 4.36 -10.17
CA VAL A 66 3.69 4.47 -10.42
C VAL A 66 3.14 3.06 -10.51
N ALA A 67 2.39 2.65 -9.49
CA ALA A 67 1.83 1.31 -9.44
C ALA A 67 0.74 1.14 -10.50
N PRO A 68 0.71 -0.01 -11.20
CA PRO A 68 -0.44 -0.40 -12.01
C PRO A 68 -1.73 -0.37 -11.17
N ILE A 69 -2.81 0.11 -11.78
CA ILE A 69 -4.13 0.19 -11.13
C ILE A 69 -4.69 -1.22 -10.96
N GLY A 70 -4.99 -1.57 -9.72
CA GLY A 70 -5.63 -2.80 -9.33
C GLY A 70 -7.15 -2.65 -9.22
N THR A 71 -7.83 -3.79 -9.06
CA THR A 71 -9.28 -3.82 -8.84
C THR A 71 -9.70 -3.36 -7.45
N THR A 72 -8.75 -3.20 -6.52
CA THR A 72 -8.98 -2.74 -5.14
C THR A 72 -7.77 -1.94 -4.66
N VAL A 73 -7.96 -1.05 -3.68
CA VAL A 73 -6.88 -0.28 -3.03
C VAL A 73 -5.77 -1.19 -2.48
N LYS A 74 -6.14 -2.38 -1.98
CA LYS A 74 -5.15 -3.37 -1.52
C LYS A 74 -4.34 -3.96 -2.68
N ASN A 75 -4.94 -4.13 -3.86
CA ASN A 75 -4.22 -4.60 -5.04
C ASN A 75 -3.26 -3.52 -5.57
N ASP A 76 -3.62 -2.25 -5.50
CA ASP A 76 -2.67 -1.15 -5.80
C ASP A 76 -1.46 -1.19 -4.86
N LEU A 77 -1.67 -1.40 -3.56
CA LEU A 77 -0.56 -1.56 -2.60
C LEU A 77 0.29 -2.80 -2.92
N LYS A 78 -0.30 -3.92 -3.33
CA LYS A 78 0.45 -5.11 -3.77
C LYS A 78 1.30 -4.80 -5.01
N ASN A 79 0.73 -4.07 -5.97
CA ASN A 79 1.43 -3.66 -7.18
C ASN A 79 2.59 -2.70 -6.86
N ALA A 80 2.39 -1.78 -5.89
CA ALA A 80 3.44 -0.91 -5.37
C ALA A 80 4.54 -1.71 -4.67
N ALA A 81 4.17 -2.67 -3.81
CA ALA A 81 5.11 -3.54 -3.11
C ALA A 81 5.97 -4.36 -4.08
N TYR A 82 5.36 -4.92 -5.12
CA TYR A 82 6.08 -5.63 -6.19
C TYR A 82 7.10 -4.71 -6.89
N GLY A 83 6.71 -3.49 -7.25
CA GLY A 83 7.62 -2.53 -7.86
C GLY A 83 8.78 -2.12 -6.94
N ILE A 84 8.52 -1.96 -5.64
CA ILE A 84 9.57 -1.71 -4.64
C ILE A 84 10.57 -2.86 -4.59
N ASP A 85 10.10 -4.10 -4.50
CA ASP A 85 10.96 -5.30 -4.45
C ASP A 85 11.83 -5.42 -5.70
N GLU A 86 11.25 -5.21 -6.89
CA GLU A 86 11.99 -5.24 -8.16
C GLU A 86 13.06 -4.15 -8.20
N TRP A 87 12.74 -2.91 -7.82
CA TRP A 87 13.71 -1.81 -7.81
C TRP A 87 14.81 -2.01 -6.78
N VAL A 88 14.49 -2.50 -5.57
CA VAL A 88 15.50 -2.79 -4.55
C VAL A 88 16.45 -3.86 -5.04
N LYS A 89 15.92 -4.91 -5.68
CA LYS A 89 16.74 -5.97 -6.28
C LYS A 89 17.62 -5.45 -7.42
N ILE A 90 17.07 -4.65 -8.33
CA ILE A 90 17.82 -4.03 -9.45
C ILE A 90 18.97 -3.16 -8.92
N ASP A 91 18.75 -2.46 -7.81
CA ASP A 91 19.78 -1.63 -7.19
C ASP A 91 20.85 -2.41 -6.43
N GLY A 92 20.64 -3.71 -6.20
CA GLY A 92 21.50 -4.52 -5.35
C GLY A 92 21.29 -4.29 -3.85
N GLY A 93 20.12 -3.77 -3.47
CA GLY A 93 19.73 -3.57 -2.07
C GLY A 93 19.02 -4.78 -1.47
N ASN A 94 18.71 -4.66 -0.17
CA ASN A 94 17.91 -5.63 0.58
C ASN A 94 16.89 -4.95 1.52
N ALA A 95 16.83 -3.62 1.48
CA ALA A 95 15.97 -2.81 2.31
C ALA A 95 15.43 -1.60 1.53
N TYR A 96 14.34 -1.01 2.02
CA TYR A 96 13.80 0.24 1.51
C TYR A 96 13.24 1.12 2.63
N SER A 97 13.10 2.42 2.34
CA SER A 97 12.37 3.35 3.20
C SER A 97 11.37 4.16 2.39
N LEU A 98 10.10 4.14 2.80
CA LEU A 98 9.06 4.93 2.14
C LEU A 98 9.27 6.42 2.46
N VAL A 99 9.45 7.22 1.41
CA VAL A 99 9.63 8.67 1.51
C VAL A 99 8.28 9.38 1.42
N ASN A 100 7.47 9.00 0.45
CA ASN A 100 6.16 9.59 0.19
C ASN A 100 5.25 8.61 -0.54
N TYR A 101 3.95 8.86 -0.52
CA TYR A 101 3.00 8.20 -1.40
C TYR A 101 1.83 9.14 -1.70
N LYS A 102 1.17 8.95 -2.84
CA LYS A 102 -0.04 9.68 -3.20
C LYS A 102 -0.95 8.87 -4.10
N TRP A 103 -2.25 9.07 -3.94
CA TRP A 103 -3.27 8.58 -4.83
C TRP A 103 -3.64 9.69 -5.82
N VAL A 104 -3.45 9.44 -7.11
CA VAL A 104 -3.72 10.40 -8.18
C VAL A 104 -4.93 9.94 -8.96
N THR A 105 -5.96 10.78 -9.09
CA THR A 105 -7.10 10.47 -9.97
C THR A 105 -6.66 10.53 -11.43
N VAL A 106 -6.92 9.47 -12.19
CA VAL A 106 -6.43 9.33 -13.58
C VAL A 106 -7.53 9.30 -14.64
N ASP A 107 -8.80 9.20 -14.23
CA ASP A 107 -9.93 9.24 -15.16
C ASP A 107 -11.14 10.01 -14.61
N HIS A 108 -12.14 10.21 -15.47
CA HIS A 108 -13.40 10.88 -15.14
C HIS A 108 -14.34 10.02 -14.29
N ASN A 109 -14.06 8.73 -14.15
CA ASN A 109 -14.84 7.80 -13.34
C ASN A 109 -14.37 7.76 -11.88
N GLY A 110 -13.29 8.49 -11.55
CA GLY A 110 -12.74 8.57 -10.21
C GLY A 110 -11.72 7.47 -9.89
N SER A 111 -11.23 6.74 -10.89
CA SER A 111 -10.15 5.77 -10.71
C SER A 111 -8.90 6.48 -10.22
N THR A 112 -8.27 5.92 -9.20
CA THR A 112 -7.04 6.43 -8.61
C THR A 112 -5.87 5.51 -8.94
N GLN A 113 -4.69 6.10 -9.02
CA GLN A 113 -3.42 5.40 -9.21
C GLN A 113 -2.48 5.72 -8.06
N LEU A 114 -1.85 4.69 -7.50
CA LEU A 114 -0.91 4.83 -6.39
C LEU A 114 0.49 5.16 -6.92
N HIS A 115 1.03 6.28 -6.48
CA HIS A 115 2.42 6.66 -6.69
C HIS A 115 3.16 6.52 -5.36
N VAL A 116 4.34 5.90 -5.37
CA VAL A 116 5.20 5.75 -4.20
C VAL A 116 6.59 6.30 -4.51
N ASP A 117 7.14 7.04 -3.55
CA ASP A 117 8.51 7.50 -3.56
C ASP A 117 9.25 6.82 -2.41
N PHE A 118 10.40 6.20 -2.69
CA PHE A 118 11.16 5.44 -1.69
C PHE A 118 12.66 5.48 -1.95
N ASP A 119 13.42 5.30 -0.87
CA ASP A 119 14.87 5.08 -0.94
C ASP A 119 15.15 3.57 -0.97
N THR A 120 16.10 3.14 -1.79
CA THR A 120 16.63 1.77 -1.74
C THR A 120 17.88 1.75 -0.88
N MET A 121 18.03 0.70 -0.11
CA MET A 121 19.05 0.61 0.92
C MET A 121 19.72 -0.77 0.89
N LEU A 122 21.01 -0.78 1.22
CA LEU A 122 21.75 -1.98 1.55
C LEU A 122 22.07 -1.95 3.05
N CYS A 123 21.52 -2.91 3.78
CA CYS A 123 21.62 -3.04 5.22
C CYS A 123 22.33 -4.35 5.63
N LYS A 124 22.99 -4.31 6.78
CA LYS A 124 23.73 -5.42 7.41
C LYS A 124 23.08 -5.83 8.72
#